data_AF-A0A429IEM3-F1
#
_entry.id   AF-A0A429IEM3-F1
#
_cell.length_a   1.000
_cell.length_b   1.000
_cell.length_c   1.000
_cell.angle_alpha   90.00
_cell.angle_beta   90.00
_cell.angle_gamma   90.00
#
_symmetry.space_group_name_H-M   'P 1'
#
loop_
_entity.id
_entity.type
_entity.pdbx_description
1 polymer ?
#
loop_
_entity_poly.entity_id
_entity_poly.type
_entity_poly.pdbx_seq_one_letter_code
_entity_poly.pdbx_strand_id
1 'polypeptide(L)'
;MWHPAADDVQLARACVDIRAGRYFSAREILREARGDHGVRAHRSLVLASEAADSDLAERWLAEEPGCEAALLWARVAVLRAVRAADGGDQRAEALGRIAVAACDRAAEAAPDDPTPWSARLTLARLQQPRDPAPQGLLTAPPGPWKLFSHILRLDPWNREGHHRFLSFFFPRYGGEANASWDVAAFLSQRAPVSSPLRLLPLVALVDGYNPDSPLAERTWEQPQWKASALGIYRNWLPHVAGYRFTPVLDLAYLAHALYMAQCSFEARAVFTAMGPYASRMPWSVFGDPAEQLNKARRACGLPVPDAA
;
A
#
# COMPACT_ATOMS: atom_id res chain seq x y z
N MET A 1 19.56 -0.87 -0.63
CA MET A 1 18.85 -1.30 0.59
C MET A 1 17.35 -0.97 0.65
N TRP A 2 16.91 0.20 0.17
CA TRP A 2 15.50 0.63 0.23
C TRP A 2 15.00 1.07 -1.15
N HIS A 3 15.22 0.25 -2.17
CA HIS A 3 14.68 0.60 -3.49
C HIS A 3 13.22 0.17 -3.56
N PRO A 4 12.25 1.08 -3.77
CA PRO A 4 10.83 0.74 -3.75
C PRO A 4 10.43 -0.24 -4.86
N ALA A 5 11.26 -0.41 -5.90
CA ALA A 5 11.09 -1.41 -6.95
C ALA A 5 11.44 -2.86 -6.56
N ALA A 6 12.04 -3.09 -5.38
CA ALA A 6 12.47 -4.44 -4.95
C ALA A 6 13.29 -5.18 -6.03
N ASP A 7 12.85 -6.37 -6.45
CA ASP A 7 13.42 -7.20 -7.53
C ASP A 7 12.88 -6.87 -8.94
N ASP A 8 12.01 -5.87 -9.09
CA ASP A 8 11.59 -5.38 -10.41
C ASP A 8 12.69 -4.53 -11.06
N VAL A 9 13.60 -5.21 -11.76
CA VAL A 9 14.74 -4.59 -12.46
C VAL A 9 14.27 -3.61 -13.54
N GLN A 10 13.14 -3.88 -14.21
CA GLN A 10 12.61 -2.99 -15.23
C GLN A 10 12.11 -1.69 -14.60
N LEU A 11 11.40 -1.77 -13.48
CA LEU A 11 10.97 -0.61 -12.71
C LEU A 11 12.17 0.17 -12.17
N ALA A 12 13.18 -0.51 -11.61
CA ALA A 12 14.40 0.15 -11.13
C ALA A 12 15.10 0.98 -12.23
N ARG A 13 15.21 0.44 -13.45
CA ARG A 13 15.73 1.16 -14.61
C ARG A 13 14.84 2.34 -14.99
N ALA A 14 13.53 2.14 -15.05
CA ALA A 14 12.59 3.22 -15.35
C ALA A 14 12.64 4.35 -14.32
N CYS A 15 12.87 4.06 -13.03
CA CYS A 15 13.07 5.08 -12.01
C CYS A 15 14.34 5.92 -12.26
N VAL A 16 15.43 5.32 -12.76
CA VAL A 16 16.62 6.07 -13.18
C VAL A 16 16.29 6.99 -14.35
N ASP A 17 15.55 6.50 -15.34
CA ASP A 17 15.15 7.31 -16.49
C ASP A 17 14.21 8.47 -16.13
N ILE A 18 13.23 8.23 -15.25
CA ILE A 18 12.31 9.26 -14.75
C ILE A 18 13.08 10.36 -14.02
N ARG A 19 14.02 10.00 -13.13
CA ARG A 19 14.88 10.98 -12.45
C ARG A 19 15.74 11.79 -13.42
N ALA A 20 16.08 11.20 -14.57
CA ALA A 20 16.81 11.86 -15.64
C ALA A 20 15.90 12.59 -16.65
N GLY A 21 14.60 12.76 -16.35
CA GLY A 21 13.68 13.51 -17.19
C GLY A 21 13.07 12.72 -18.37
N ARG A 22 13.31 11.41 -18.47
CA ARG A 22 12.91 10.54 -19.59
C ARG A 22 11.76 9.61 -19.22
N TYR A 23 10.68 9.63 -19.99
CA TYR A 23 9.47 8.84 -19.70
C TYR A 23 9.32 7.55 -20.51
N PHE A 24 10.14 7.31 -21.54
CA PHE A 24 9.97 6.17 -22.45
C PHE A 24 9.95 4.82 -21.73
N SER A 25 10.91 4.57 -20.84
CA SER A 25 10.95 3.32 -20.06
C SER A 25 9.73 3.16 -19.15
N ALA A 26 9.24 4.24 -18.56
CA ALA A 26 8.02 4.23 -17.76
C ALA A 26 6.78 3.87 -18.59
N ARG A 27 6.66 4.45 -19.79
CA ARG A 27 5.60 4.13 -20.75
C ARG A 27 5.58 2.64 -21.08
N GLU A 28 6.73 2.08 -21.43
CA GLU A 28 6.83 0.68 -21.84
C GLU A 28 6.44 -0.28 -20.71
N ILE A 29 6.94 -0.07 -19.48
CA ILE A 29 6.65 -0.98 -18.36
C ILE A 29 5.22 -0.84 -17.83
N LEU A 30 4.59 0.34 -17.96
CA LEU A 30 3.18 0.52 -17.62
C LEU A 30 2.28 -0.10 -18.69
N ARG A 31 2.60 0.09 -19.97
CA ARG A 31 1.88 -0.52 -21.09
C ARG A 31 1.89 -2.04 -21.00
N GLU A 32 3.04 -2.62 -20.69
CA GLU A 32 3.20 -4.06 -20.48
C GLU A 32 2.34 -4.58 -19.32
N ALA A 33 2.15 -3.79 -18.27
CA ALA A 33 1.38 -4.17 -17.09
C ALA A 33 -0.15 -4.03 -17.23
N ARG A 34 -0.71 -3.64 -18.39
CA ARG A 34 -2.16 -3.40 -18.56
C ARG A 34 -3.04 -4.59 -18.17
N GLY A 35 -2.56 -5.82 -18.35
CA GLY A 35 -3.29 -7.05 -17.97
C GLY A 35 -3.06 -7.53 -16.52
N ASP A 36 -2.20 -6.84 -15.77
CA ASP A 36 -1.87 -7.18 -14.38
C ASP A 36 -2.02 -5.93 -13.51
N HIS A 37 -3.21 -5.77 -12.95
CA HIS A 37 -3.56 -4.62 -12.13
C HIS A 37 -2.65 -4.47 -10.91
N GLY A 38 -2.16 -5.57 -10.34
CA GLY A 38 -1.24 -5.55 -9.20
C GLY A 38 0.12 -4.96 -9.57
N VAL A 39 0.69 -5.43 -10.68
CA VAL A 39 1.97 -4.92 -11.20
C VAL A 39 1.83 -3.47 -11.66
N ARG A 40 0.73 -3.12 -12.35
CA ARG A 40 0.47 -1.76 -12.83
C ARG A 40 0.29 -0.77 -11.68
N ALA A 41 -0.42 -1.17 -10.63
CA ALA A 41 -0.54 -0.40 -9.40
C ALA A 41 0.81 -0.16 -8.73
N HIS A 42 1.61 -1.22 -8.55
CA HIS A 42 2.94 -1.11 -7.94
C HIS A 42 3.88 -0.18 -8.74
N ARG A 43 4.05 -0.45 -10.05
CA ARG A 43 4.93 0.33 -10.93
C ARG A 43 4.52 1.79 -11.00
N SER A 44 3.23 2.07 -11.21
CA SER A 44 2.75 3.47 -11.30
C SER A 44 2.93 4.24 -10.00
N LEU A 45 2.75 3.59 -8.84
CA LEU A 45 2.97 4.22 -7.54
C LEU A 45 4.44 4.57 -7.31
N VAL A 46 5.36 3.66 -7.67
CA VAL A 46 6.81 3.90 -7.53
C VAL A 46 7.27 4.99 -8.49
N LEU A 47 6.90 4.91 -9.77
CA LEU A 47 7.24 5.92 -10.77
C LEU A 47 6.73 7.32 -10.39
N ALA A 48 5.52 7.41 -9.85
CA ALA A 48 4.97 8.69 -9.42
C ALA A 48 5.74 9.30 -8.24
N SER A 49 6.26 8.48 -7.32
CA SER A 49 7.12 8.97 -6.24
C SER A 49 8.40 9.60 -6.78
N GLU A 50 9.00 9.03 -7.83
CA GLU A 50 10.19 9.57 -8.48
C GLU A 50 9.90 10.83 -9.30
N ALA A 51 8.72 10.91 -9.92
CA ALA A 51 8.32 12.03 -10.77
C ALA A 51 7.74 13.23 -10.00
N ALA A 52 7.30 13.04 -8.74
CA ALA A 52 6.49 13.99 -7.99
C ALA A 52 7.10 15.39 -7.85
N ASP A 53 8.42 15.49 -7.83
CA ASP A 53 9.14 16.75 -7.60
C ASP A 53 9.66 17.38 -8.91
N SER A 54 9.14 16.94 -10.08
CA SER A 54 9.49 17.43 -11.42
C SER A 54 8.24 17.71 -12.28
N ASP A 55 8.40 18.35 -13.43
CA ASP A 55 7.32 18.57 -14.41
C ASP A 55 7.12 17.42 -15.40
N LEU A 56 7.79 16.27 -15.18
CA LEU A 56 7.86 15.18 -16.15
C LEU A 56 6.48 14.63 -16.52
N ALA A 57 5.59 14.45 -15.55
CA ALA A 57 4.27 13.85 -15.81
C ALA A 57 3.39 14.77 -16.66
N GLU A 58 3.45 16.08 -16.42
CA GLU A 58 2.76 17.10 -17.18
C GLU A 58 3.31 17.19 -18.61
N ARG A 59 4.64 17.24 -18.77
CA ARG A 59 5.29 17.28 -20.09
C ARG A 59 4.97 16.03 -20.90
N TRP A 60 5.10 14.85 -20.30
CA TRP A 60 4.73 13.60 -20.97
C TRP A 60 3.26 13.61 -21.39
N LEU A 61 2.34 14.00 -20.50
CA LEU A 61 0.91 14.06 -20.84
C LEU A 61 0.61 15.04 -21.99
N ALA A 62 1.36 16.15 -22.10
CA ALA A 62 1.21 17.13 -23.18
C ALA A 62 1.81 16.64 -24.51
N GLU A 63 2.97 15.98 -24.47
CA GLU A 63 3.68 15.48 -25.65
C GLU A 63 3.04 14.23 -26.25
N GLU A 64 2.63 13.27 -25.41
CA GLU A 64 2.04 12.00 -25.82
C GLU A 64 0.85 11.62 -24.91
N PRO A 65 -0.35 12.18 -25.18
CA PRO A 65 -1.55 11.82 -24.43
C PRO A 65 -1.89 10.34 -24.64
N GLY A 66 -2.02 9.60 -23.54
CA GLY A 66 -2.38 8.19 -23.55
C GLY A 66 -2.69 7.69 -22.14
N CYS A 67 -3.19 6.46 -22.01
CA CYS A 67 -3.61 5.94 -20.71
C CYS A 67 -2.42 5.81 -19.72
N GLU A 68 -1.20 5.52 -20.18
CA GLU A 68 0.00 5.51 -19.33
C GLU A 68 0.35 6.91 -18.79
N ALA A 69 0.37 7.92 -19.66
CA ALA A 69 0.69 9.30 -19.27
C ALA A 69 -0.37 9.85 -18.32
N ALA A 70 -1.65 9.61 -18.62
CA ALA A 70 -2.78 10.00 -17.77
C ALA A 70 -2.71 9.32 -16.40
N LEU A 71 -2.38 8.03 -16.34
CA LEU A 71 -2.20 7.31 -15.08
C LEU A 71 -1.03 7.88 -14.26
N LEU A 72 0.14 8.12 -14.88
CA LEU A 72 1.27 8.71 -14.14
C LEU A 72 0.91 10.10 -13.61
N TRP A 73 0.27 10.94 -14.43
CA TRP A 73 -0.20 12.25 -14.00
C TRP A 73 -1.18 12.16 -12.83
N ALA A 74 -2.18 11.28 -12.89
CA ALA A 74 -3.12 11.05 -11.81
C ALA A 74 -2.41 10.68 -10.50
N ARG A 75 -1.43 9.77 -10.57
CA ARG A 75 -0.63 9.37 -9.40
C ARG A 75 0.20 10.51 -8.82
N VAL A 76 0.87 11.28 -9.66
CA VAL A 76 1.67 12.45 -9.26
C VAL A 76 0.77 13.51 -8.61
N ALA A 77 -0.37 13.82 -9.22
CA ALA A 77 -1.32 14.78 -8.70
C ALA A 77 -1.87 14.35 -7.34
N VAL A 78 -2.26 13.07 -7.18
CA VAL A 78 -2.69 12.51 -5.89
C VAL A 78 -1.59 12.63 -4.84
N LEU A 79 -0.36 12.23 -5.17
CA LEU A 79 0.77 12.29 -4.23
C LEU A 79 1.06 13.73 -3.79
N ARG A 80 1.03 14.70 -4.71
CA ARG A 80 1.20 16.12 -4.39
C ARG A 80 0.09 16.66 -3.51
N ALA A 81 -1.17 16.34 -3.80
CA ALA A 81 -2.31 16.75 -2.97
C ALA A 81 -2.20 16.19 -1.54
N VAL A 82 -1.82 14.91 -1.41
CA VAL A 82 -1.57 14.22 -0.14
C VAL A 82 -0.42 14.88 0.63
N ARG A 83 0.74 15.10 -0.01
CA ARG A 83 1.89 15.77 0.61
C ARG A 83 1.56 17.20 1.06
N ALA A 84 0.83 17.96 0.24
CA ALA A 84 0.38 19.31 0.57
C ALA A 84 -0.55 19.31 1.79
N ALA A 85 -1.51 18.38 1.85
CA ALA A 85 -2.41 18.24 2.99
C ALA A 85 -1.67 17.85 4.28
N ASP A 86 -0.77 16.87 4.21
CA ASP A 86 0.03 16.42 5.35
C ASP A 86 0.97 17.52 5.87
N GLY A 87 1.41 18.43 4.99
CA GLY A 87 2.21 19.60 5.33
C GLY A 87 1.41 20.85 5.74
N GLY A 88 0.08 20.80 5.74
CA GLY A 88 -0.76 21.97 6.05
C GLY A 88 -0.74 23.10 5.00
N ASP A 89 -0.38 22.80 3.75
CA ASP A 89 -0.38 23.80 2.66
C ASP A 89 -1.82 24.17 2.28
N GLN A 90 -2.10 25.47 2.22
CA GLN A 90 -3.39 26.03 1.80
C GLN A 90 -3.82 25.59 0.40
N ARG A 91 -2.88 25.18 -0.46
CA ARG A 91 -3.14 24.67 -1.80
C ARG A 91 -3.67 23.24 -1.83
N ALA A 92 -3.67 22.52 -0.70
CA ALA A 92 -4.05 21.11 -0.64
C ALA A 92 -5.44 20.84 -1.24
N GLU A 93 -6.42 21.72 -1.00
CA GLU A 93 -7.77 21.57 -1.54
C GLU A 93 -7.81 21.72 -3.07
N ALA A 94 -7.11 22.72 -3.61
CA ALA A 94 -7.02 22.95 -5.05
C ALA A 94 -6.28 21.81 -5.76
N LEU A 95 -5.17 21.35 -5.19
CA LEU A 95 -4.44 20.17 -5.66
C LEU A 95 -5.30 18.91 -5.59
N GLY A 96 -6.13 18.77 -4.55
CA GLY A 96 -7.11 17.69 -4.42
C GLY A 96 -8.11 17.65 -5.56
N ARG A 97 -8.66 18.80 -5.98
CA ARG A 97 -9.55 18.89 -7.15
C ARG A 97 -8.84 18.51 -8.46
N ILE A 98 -7.62 18.98 -8.65
CA ILE A 98 -6.80 18.61 -9.83
C ILE A 98 -6.55 17.10 -9.85
N ALA A 99 -6.21 16.52 -8.70
CA ALA A 99 -5.97 15.09 -8.57
C ALA A 99 -7.22 14.25 -8.86
N VAL A 100 -8.41 14.68 -8.42
CA VAL A 100 -9.67 14.01 -8.79
C VAL A 100 -9.87 14.03 -10.31
N ALA A 101 -9.76 15.20 -10.94
CA ALA A 101 -9.95 15.33 -12.38
C ALA A 101 -8.93 14.49 -13.17
N ALA A 102 -7.69 14.42 -12.70
CA ALA A 102 -6.66 13.58 -13.28
C ALA A 102 -6.98 12.08 -13.17
N CYS A 103 -7.44 11.63 -12.00
CA CYS A 103 -7.89 10.24 -11.82
C CYS A 103 -9.09 9.90 -12.71
N ASP A 104 -10.05 10.81 -12.85
CA ASP A 104 -11.24 10.60 -13.67
C ASP A 104 -10.85 10.48 -15.15
N ARG A 105 -9.98 11.36 -15.65
CA ARG A 105 -9.45 11.26 -17.02
C ARG A 105 -8.65 9.98 -17.26
N ALA A 106 -7.87 9.54 -16.27
CA ALA A 106 -7.11 8.29 -16.38
C ALA A 106 -8.04 7.07 -16.37
N ALA A 107 -9.13 7.09 -15.60
CA ALA A 107 -10.15 6.05 -15.60
C ALA A 107 -10.94 6.01 -16.92
N GLU A 108 -11.27 7.16 -17.50
CA GLU A 108 -11.90 7.24 -18.83
C GLU A 108 -11.00 6.64 -19.93
N ALA A 109 -9.69 6.85 -19.83
CA ALA A 109 -8.72 6.32 -20.79
C ALA A 109 -8.46 4.81 -20.65
N ALA A 110 -8.81 4.21 -19.51
CA ALA A 110 -8.69 2.78 -19.24
C ALA A 110 -9.81 2.29 -18.31
N PRO A 111 -11.06 2.13 -18.82
CA PRO A 111 -12.23 1.87 -17.98
C PRO A 111 -12.18 0.58 -17.15
N ASP A 112 -11.45 -0.42 -17.64
CA ASP A 112 -11.30 -1.72 -16.98
C ASP A 112 -10.17 -1.73 -15.93
N ASP A 113 -9.35 -0.68 -15.87
CA ASP A 113 -8.21 -0.58 -14.94
C ASP A 113 -8.66 -0.02 -13.59
N PRO A 114 -8.55 -0.77 -12.47
CA PRO A 114 -8.87 -0.26 -11.13
C PRO A 114 -7.86 0.77 -10.62
N THR A 115 -6.68 0.88 -11.24
CA THR A 115 -5.53 1.65 -10.72
C THR A 115 -5.84 3.15 -10.52
N PRO A 116 -6.49 3.86 -11.46
CA PRO A 116 -6.88 5.26 -11.26
C PRO A 116 -7.88 5.44 -10.11
N TRP A 117 -8.81 4.50 -9.93
CA TRP A 117 -9.77 4.52 -8.84
C TRP A 117 -9.12 4.27 -7.48
N SER A 118 -8.17 3.33 -7.40
CA SER A 118 -7.35 3.10 -6.21
C SER A 118 -6.49 4.31 -5.85
N ALA A 119 -5.96 5.02 -6.85
CA ALA A 119 -5.28 6.30 -6.65
C ALA A 119 -6.24 7.35 -6.07
N ARG A 120 -7.42 7.52 -6.69
CA ARG A 120 -8.48 8.44 -6.23
C ARG A 120 -8.93 8.14 -4.81
N LEU A 121 -8.98 6.88 -4.41
CA LEU A 121 -9.38 6.47 -3.06
C LEU A 121 -8.45 7.03 -1.98
N THR A 122 -7.18 7.29 -2.30
CA THR A 122 -6.24 7.95 -1.39
C THR A 122 -6.69 9.37 -1.02
N LEU A 123 -7.39 10.07 -1.92
CA LEU A 123 -7.95 11.41 -1.67
C LEU A 123 -9.19 11.39 -0.78
N ALA A 124 -9.79 10.22 -0.52
CA ALA A 124 -10.98 10.11 0.33
C ALA A 124 -10.72 10.67 1.74
N ARG A 125 -9.50 10.52 2.26
CA ARG A 125 -9.11 11.11 3.57
C ARG A 125 -9.16 12.64 3.61
N LEU A 126 -9.09 13.30 2.44
CA LEU A 126 -9.20 14.75 2.31
C LEU A 126 -10.66 15.20 2.10
N GLN A 127 -11.44 14.37 1.42
CA GLN A 127 -12.83 14.67 1.04
C GLN A 127 -13.85 14.23 2.10
N GLN A 128 -13.47 13.29 2.96
CA GLN A 128 -14.30 12.73 4.03
C GLN A 128 -15.71 12.32 3.55
N PRO A 129 -15.82 11.49 2.48
CA PRO A 129 -17.11 11.04 1.98
C PRO A 129 -17.84 10.21 3.04
N ARG A 130 -19.17 10.34 3.08
CA ARG A 130 -20.04 9.67 4.05
C ARG A 130 -21.05 8.76 3.37
N ASP A 131 -20.61 7.95 2.41
CA ASP A 131 -21.50 6.91 1.88
C ASP A 131 -21.88 5.96 3.03
N PRO A 132 -23.12 5.45 3.05
CA PRO A 132 -23.53 4.49 4.07
C PRO A 132 -22.76 3.18 3.93
N ALA A 133 -22.40 2.58 5.06
CA ALA A 133 -21.76 1.27 5.11
C ALA A 133 -22.72 0.16 4.65
N PRO A 134 -22.20 -0.94 4.06
CA PRO A 134 -23.00 -2.11 3.78
C PRO A 134 -23.45 -2.80 5.09
N GLN A 135 -24.50 -3.62 5.00
CA GLN A 135 -24.97 -4.42 6.12
C GLN A 135 -23.90 -5.45 6.55
N GLY A 136 -23.82 -5.73 7.85
CA GLY A 136 -22.96 -6.77 8.42
C GLY A 136 -21.67 -6.28 9.09
N LEU A 137 -21.36 -4.98 9.03
CA LEU A 137 -20.35 -4.35 9.87
C LEU A 137 -20.95 -4.02 11.24
N LEU A 138 -20.21 -4.27 12.32
CA LEU A 138 -20.64 -4.00 13.69
C LEU A 138 -20.79 -2.50 13.96
N THR A 139 -19.84 -1.71 13.46
CA THR A 139 -19.75 -0.26 13.65
C THR A 139 -20.40 0.53 12.53
N ALA A 140 -20.68 -0.12 11.38
CA ALA A 140 -21.27 0.46 10.18
C ALA A 140 -20.74 1.86 9.83
N PRO A 141 -19.40 2.07 9.77
CA PRO A 141 -18.83 3.40 9.72
C PRO A 141 -19.03 4.01 8.32
N PRO A 142 -19.49 5.26 8.20
CA PRO A 142 -19.62 5.92 6.90
C PRO A 142 -18.23 6.10 6.26
N GLY A 143 -18.17 6.10 4.93
CA GLY A 143 -16.88 6.22 4.24
C GLY A 143 -17.00 6.20 2.71
N PRO A 144 -15.90 5.97 1.98
CA PRO A 144 -15.88 5.94 0.52
C PRO A 144 -16.43 4.63 -0.07
N TRP A 145 -17.53 4.10 0.47
CA TRP A 145 -18.05 2.77 0.14
C TRP A 145 -18.46 2.62 -1.33
N LYS A 146 -18.98 3.66 -1.98
CA LYS A 146 -19.35 3.58 -3.40
C LYS A 146 -18.12 3.46 -4.30
N LEU A 147 -17.09 4.27 -4.02
CA LEU A 147 -15.83 4.24 -4.75
C LEU A 147 -15.13 2.88 -4.57
N PHE A 148 -15.08 2.37 -3.34
CA PHE A 148 -14.52 1.06 -3.09
C PHE A 148 -15.32 -0.07 -3.76
N SER A 149 -16.65 0.00 -3.71
CA SER A 149 -17.51 -0.96 -4.42
C SER A 149 -17.28 -0.95 -5.93
N HIS A 150 -16.89 0.20 -6.50
CA HIS A 150 -16.52 0.26 -7.91
C HIS A 150 -15.20 -0.48 -8.20
N ILE A 151 -14.17 -0.26 -7.37
CA ILE A 151 -12.89 -0.99 -7.48
C ILE A 151 -13.12 -2.50 -7.40
N LEU A 152 -13.95 -2.96 -6.45
CA LEU A 152 -14.25 -4.39 -6.29
C LEU A 152 -14.98 -5.00 -7.49
N ARG A 153 -15.71 -4.23 -8.30
CA ARG A 153 -16.31 -4.73 -9.54
C ARG A 153 -15.28 -4.95 -10.64
N LEU A 154 -14.21 -4.17 -10.66
CA LEU A 154 -13.11 -4.27 -11.63
C LEU A 154 -12.10 -5.35 -11.21
N ASP A 155 -11.77 -5.39 -9.92
CA ASP A 155 -10.81 -6.32 -9.33
C ASP A 155 -11.20 -6.59 -7.85
N PRO A 156 -11.93 -7.68 -7.58
CA PRO A 156 -12.42 -8.01 -6.24
C PRO A 156 -11.33 -8.17 -5.18
N TRP A 157 -10.09 -8.45 -5.60
CA TRP A 157 -8.96 -8.67 -4.70
C TRP A 157 -7.88 -7.60 -4.86
N ASN A 158 -8.25 -6.41 -5.38
CA ASN A 158 -7.33 -5.33 -5.65
C ASN A 158 -6.58 -4.91 -4.38
N ARG A 159 -5.31 -5.30 -4.28
CA ARG A 159 -4.51 -5.14 -3.07
C ARG A 159 -4.43 -3.68 -2.64
N GLU A 160 -4.02 -2.79 -3.54
CA GLU A 160 -3.90 -1.38 -3.21
C GLU A 160 -5.25 -0.78 -2.76
N GLY A 161 -6.33 -1.04 -3.51
CA GLY A 161 -7.66 -0.54 -3.20
C GLY A 161 -8.10 -0.89 -1.79
N HIS A 162 -7.87 -2.13 -1.33
CA HIS A 162 -8.19 -2.54 0.04
C HIS A 162 -7.37 -1.78 1.10
N HIS A 163 -6.06 -1.61 0.88
CA HIS A 163 -5.22 -0.86 1.83
C HIS A 163 -5.57 0.63 1.86
N ARG A 164 -5.85 1.25 0.70
CA ARG A 164 -6.28 2.66 0.63
C ARG A 164 -7.64 2.85 1.27
N PHE A 165 -8.58 1.93 1.03
CA PHE A 165 -9.89 1.93 1.66
C PHE A 165 -9.77 1.83 3.18
N LEU A 166 -9.06 0.82 3.69
CA LEU A 166 -8.85 0.65 5.12
C LEU A 166 -8.21 1.89 5.74
N SER A 167 -7.26 2.52 5.02
CA SER A 167 -6.57 3.68 5.55
C SER A 167 -7.47 4.87 5.83
N PHE A 168 -8.62 4.99 5.15
CA PHE A 168 -9.59 6.05 5.45
C PHE A 168 -10.06 6.03 6.91
N PHE A 169 -10.17 4.84 7.51
CA PHE A 169 -10.69 4.67 8.87
C PHE A 169 -9.63 4.77 9.96
N PHE A 170 -8.38 5.06 9.61
CA PHE A 170 -7.30 5.13 10.59
C PHE A 170 -7.38 6.37 11.49
N PRO A 171 -7.07 6.27 12.80
CA PRO A 171 -7.12 7.40 13.73
C PRO A 171 -6.31 8.61 13.29
N ARG A 172 -5.13 8.41 12.71
CA ARG A 172 -4.27 9.51 12.21
C ARG A 172 -4.91 10.33 11.07
N TYR A 173 -5.99 9.84 10.47
CA TYR A 173 -6.74 10.55 9.42
C TYR A 173 -8.16 10.92 9.87
N GLY A 174 -8.42 10.92 11.18
CA GLY A 174 -9.71 11.28 11.76
C GLY A 174 -10.72 10.15 11.85
N GLY A 175 -10.31 8.90 11.58
CA GLY A 175 -11.14 7.72 11.80
C GLY A 175 -11.17 7.25 13.25
N GLU A 176 -11.93 6.20 13.52
CA GLU A 176 -12.02 5.58 14.85
C GLU A 176 -11.37 4.19 14.85
N ALA A 177 -10.69 3.83 15.94
CA ALA A 177 -9.97 2.56 16.05
C ALA A 177 -10.92 1.35 15.90
N ASN A 178 -12.07 1.36 16.59
CA ASN A 178 -13.11 0.32 16.48
C ASN A 178 -13.60 0.14 15.02
N ALA A 179 -13.81 1.24 14.29
CA ALA A 179 -14.24 1.24 12.89
C ALA A 179 -13.15 0.67 11.99
N SER A 180 -11.89 1.09 12.17
CA SER A 180 -10.75 0.52 11.43
C SER A 180 -10.66 -0.99 11.62
N TRP A 181 -10.83 -1.46 12.85
CA TRP A 181 -10.80 -2.89 13.18
C TRP A 181 -11.92 -3.69 12.55
N ASP A 182 -13.14 -3.21 12.71
CA ASP A 182 -14.34 -3.83 12.15
C ASP A 182 -14.25 -3.92 10.62
N VAL A 183 -13.82 -2.84 9.95
CA VAL A 183 -13.56 -2.82 8.51
C VAL A 183 -12.45 -3.78 8.12
N ALA A 184 -11.31 -3.78 8.81
CA ALA A 184 -10.20 -4.69 8.51
C ALA A 184 -10.60 -6.17 8.64
N ALA A 185 -11.35 -6.51 9.69
CA ALA A 185 -11.88 -7.85 9.90
C ALA A 185 -12.88 -8.23 8.80
N PHE A 186 -13.83 -7.35 8.49
CA PHE A 186 -14.83 -7.55 7.44
C PHE A 186 -14.20 -7.84 6.08
N LEU A 187 -13.20 -7.05 5.67
CA LEU A 187 -12.51 -7.22 4.39
C LEU A 187 -11.66 -8.49 4.37
N SER A 188 -10.88 -8.73 5.43
CA SER A 188 -9.99 -9.89 5.53
C SER A 188 -10.77 -11.21 5.50
N GLN A 189 -11.89 -11.30 6.21
CA GLN A 189 -12.69 -12.52 6.27
C GLN A 189 -13.29 -12.92 4.91
N ARG A 190 -13.57 -11.95 4.04
CA ARG A 190 -14.12 -12.17 2.71
C ARG A 190 -13.05 -12.56 1.68
N ALA A 191 -11.79 -12.24 1.95
CA ALA A 191 -10.68 -12.61 1.07
C ALA A 191 -10.36 -14.12 1.14
N PRO A 192 -9.90 -14.72 0.02
CA PRO A 192 -9.38 -16.09 0.03
C PRO A 192 -8.30 -16.26 1.10
N VAL A 193 -8.22 -17.44 1.72
CA VAL A 193 -7.23 -17.71 2.77
C VAL A 193 -5.78 -17.59 2.28
N SER A 194 -5.56 -17.77 0.97
CA SER A 194 -4.29 -17.60 0.28
C SER A 194 -4.03 -16.18 -0.21
N SER A 195 -4.88 -15.21 0.13
CA SER A 195 -4.73 -13.81 -0.30
C SER A 195 -3.87 -13.00 0.68
N PRO A 196 -3.04 -12.06 0.20
CA PRO A 196 -2.34 -11.10 1.06
C PRO A 196 -3.32 -10.20 1.82
N LEU A 197 -4.57 -10.05 1.36
CA LEU A 197 -5.60 -9.27 2.05
C LEU A 197 -5.95 -9.83 3.43
N ARG A 198 -5.56 -11.07 3.73
CA ARG A 198 -5.64 -11.62 5.09
C ARG A 198 -4.80 -10.83 6.09
N LEU A 199 -3.82 -10.03 5.64
CA LEU A 199 -2.98 -9.14 6.44
C LEU A 199 -3.68 -7.87 6.95
N LEU A 200 -4.83 -7.48 6.39
CA LEU A 200 -5.49 -6.21 6.75
C LEU A 200 -5.70 -5.99 8.26
N PRO A 201 -6.06 -7.00 9.08
CA PRO A 201 -6.16 -6.83 10.53
C PRO A 201 -4.80 -6.56 11.17
N LEU A 202 -3.72 -7.15 10.67
CA LEU A 202 -2.36 -6.86 11.16
C LEU A 202 -1.91 -5.45 10.78
N VAL A 203 -2.38 -4.91 9.64
CA VAL A 203 -2.16 -3.51 9.25
C VAL A 203 -2.90 -2.58 10.24
N ALA A 204 -4.18 -2.85 10.52
CA ALA A 204 -4.93 -2.08 11.51
C ALA A 204 -4.32 -2.17 12.92
N LEU A 205 -3.73 -3.32 13.27
CA LEU A 205 -3.01 -3.51 14.53
C LEU A 205 -1.81 -2.61 14.68
N VAL A 206 -1.00 -2.53 13.63
CA VAL A 206 0.14 -1.63 13.56
C VAL A 206 -0.34 -0.18 13.60
N ASP A 207 -1.42 0.15 12.89
CA ASP A 207 -1.94 1.51 12.83
C ASP A 207 -2.45 2.03 14.17
N GLY A 208 -3.16 1.18 14.92
CA GLY A 208 -3.68 1.48 16.24
C GLY A 208 -2.65 1.32 17.36
N TYR A 209 -1.37 1.07 17.05
CA TYR A 209 -0.32 0.99 18.06
C TYR A 209 -0.17 2.32 18.79
N ASN A 210 -0.28 2.28 20.11
CA ASN A 210 -0.03 3.41 20.99
C ASN A 210 1.08 3.02 21.98
N PRO A 211 2.30 3.59 21.88
CA PRO A 211 3.41 3.25 22.76
C PRO A 211 3.15 3.59 24.24
N ASP A 212 2.24 4.54 24.51
CA ASP A 212 1.86 4.93 25.88
C ASP A 212 0.94 3.90 26.56
N SER A 213 0.45 2.90 25.82
CA SER A 213 -0.39 1.84 26.37
C SER A 213 0.44 0.81 27.14
N PRO A 214 0.12 0.48 28.41
CA PRO A 214 0.91 -0.44 29.24
C PRO A 214 1.14 -1.84 28.67
N LEU A 215 0.31 -2.26 27.71
CA LEU A 215 0.35 -3.59 27.09
C LEU A 215 0.59 -3.52 25.58
N ALA A 216 1.07 -2.39 25.06
CA ALA A 216 1.21 -2.16 23.62
C ALA A 216 1.97 -3.32 22.95
N GLU A 217 3.17 -3.65 23.43
CA GLU A 217 4.00 -4.73 22.86
C GLU A 217 3.41 -6.14 23.07
N ARG A 218 2.70 -6.38 24.18
CA ARG A 218 2.08 -7.68 24.49
C ARG A 218 0.84 -7.96 23.65
N THR A 219 0.33 -6.98 22.91
CA THR A 219 -0.84 -7.17 22.06
C THR A 219 -0.63 -8.29 21.05
N TRP A 220 0.54 -8.37 20.41
CA TRP A 220 0.85 -9.40 19.41
C TRP A 220 0.95 -10.82 19.97
N GLU A 221 1.25 -10.97 21.26
CA GLU A 221 1.33 -12.27 21.93
C GLU A 221 -0.06 -12.87 22.23
N GLN A 222 -1.13 -12.05 22.15
CA GLN A 222 -2.48 -12.55 22.39
C GLN A 222 -2.85 -13.64 21.36
N PRO A 223 -3.55 -14.72 21.79
CA PRO A 223 -3.82 -15.88 20.94
C PRO A 223 -4.43 -15.56 19.58
N GLN A 224 -5.34 -14.58 19.50
CA GLN A 224 -5.99 -14.22 18.23
C GLN A 224 -5.02 -13.66 17.17
N TRP A 225 -4.04 -12.83 17.57
CA TRP A 225 -3.12 -12.17 16.65
C TRP A 225 -2.01 -13.11 16.22
N LYS A 226 -1.50 -13.89 17.17
CA LYS A 226 -0.57 -14.99 16.90
C LYS A 226 -1.19 -16.03 15.95
N ALA A 227 -2.42 -16.47 16.20
CA ALA A 227 -3.13 -17.41 15.32
C ALA A 227 -3.37 -16.83 13.93
N SER A 228 -3.71 -15.54 13.84
CA SER A 228 -3.89 -14.84 12.56
C SER A 228 -2.58 -14.80 11.76
N ALA A 229 -1.47 -14.38 12.38
CA ALA A 229 -0.16 -14.32 11.73
C ALA A 229 0.31 -15.72 11.26
N LEU A 230 0.18 -16.75 12.12
CA LEU A 230 0.51 -18.14 11.76
C LEU A 230 -0.42 -18.70 10.68
N GLY A 231 -1.69 -18.30 10.65
CA GLY A 231 -2.63 -18.64 9.58
C GLY A 231 -2.19 -18.07 8.24
N ILE A 232 -1.79 -16.79 8.20
CA ILE A 232 -1.29 -16.13 6.98
C ILE A 232 0.03 -16.75 6.53
N TYR A 233 0.95 -17.01 7.47
CA TYR A 233 2.18 -17.74 7.19
C TYR A 233 1.92 -19.08 6.50
N ARG A 234 0.99 -19.89 7.02
CA ARG A 234 0.68 -21.21 6.44
C ARG A 234 -0.03 -21.13 5.08
N ASN A 235 -0.94 -20.17 4.92
CA ASN A 235 -1.86 -20.16 3.78
C ASN A 235 -1.47 -19.22 2.64
N TRP A 236 -0.74 -18.13 2.90
CA TRP A 236 -0.35 -17.15 1.88
C TRP A 236 1.14 -17.23 1.51
N LEU A 237 2.06 -17.41 2.47
CA LEU A 237 3.50 -17.44 2.17
C LEU A 237 3.88 -18.44 1.05
N PRO A 238 3.31 -19.66 0.97
CA PRO A 238 3.63 -20.59 -0.12
C PRO A 238 3.32 -20.04 -1.52
N HIS A 239 2.38 -19.10 -1.65
CA HIS A 239 2.00 -18.48 -2.92
C HIS A 239 2.91 -17.32 -3.32
N VAL A 240 3.76 -16.81 -2.41
CA VAL A 240 4.62 -15.65 -2.68
C VAL A 240 5.59 -15.90 -3.84
N ALA A 241 6.05 -17.14 -4.03
CA ALA A 241 6.92 -17.50 -5.15
C ALA A 241 6.23 -17.38 -6.53
N GLY A 242 4.90 -17.32 -6.58
CA GLY A 242 4.14 -17.10 -7.80
C GLY A 242 3.94 -15.63 -8.17
N TYR A 243 4.37 -14.69 -7.31
CA TYR A 243 4.30 -13.27 -7.62
C TYR A 243 5.37 -12.90 -8.63
N ARG A 244 5.05 -11.96 -9.52
CA ARG A 244 6.01 -11.45 -10.50
C ARG A 244 7.22 -10.78 -9.86
N PHE A 245 6.98 -10.11 -8.72
CA PHE A 245 7.98 -9.40 -7.94
C PHE A 245 7.69 -9.62 -6.45
N THR A 246 8.72 -9.53 -5.62
CA THR A 246 8.64 -9.73 -4.18
C THR A 246 7.65 -8.73 -3.54
N PRO A 247 6.58 -9.18 -2.86
CA PRO A 247 5.61 -8.31 -2.19
C PRO A 247 6.16 -7.80 -0.84
N VAL A 248 7.20 -6.95 -0.90
CA VAL A 248 8.01 -6.54 0.26
C VAL A 248 7.18 -5.94 1.39
N LEU A 249 6.21 -5.09 1.07
CA LEU A 249 5.38 -4.44 2.09
C LEU A 249 4.53 -5.48 2.87
N ASP A 250 3.93 -6.45 2.17
CA ASP A 250 3.12 -7.49 2.80
C ASP A 250 3.97 -8.41 3.68
N LEU A 251 5.13 -8.83 3.15
CA LEU A 251 6.08 -9.64 3.88
C LEU A 251 6.60 -8.90 5.12
N ALA A 252 6.80 -7.58 5.04
CA ALA A 252 7.21 -6.78 6.18
C ALA A 252 6.14 -6.77 7.29
N TYR A 253 4.85 -6.65 6.96
CA TYR A 253 3.76 -6.75 7.94
C TYR A 253 3.67 -8.15 8.56
N LEU A 254 3.80 -9.21 7.76
CA LEU A 254 3.77 -10.57 8.25
C LEU A 254 4.97 -10.88 9.16
N ALA A 255 6.19 -10.52 8.73
CA ALA A 255 7.41 -10.74 9.47
C ALA A 255 7.39 -10.00 10.81
N HIS A 256 6.94 -8.74 10.79
CA HIS A 256 6.75 -7.96 12.01
C HIS A 256 5.78 -8.63 12.98
N ALA A 257 4.60 -9.05 12.52
CA ALA A 257 3.61 -9.66 13.39
C ALA A 257 4.11 -10.99 14.01
N LEU A 258 4.81 -11.82 13.23
CA LEU A 258 5.41 -13.08 13.73
C LEU A 258 6.56 -12.81 14.71
N TYR A 259 7.41 -11.82 14.42
CA TYR A 259 8.49 -11.40 15.31
C TYR A 259 7.95 -10.90 16.65
N MET A 260 6.96 -10.01 16.64
CA MET A 260 6.33 -9.49 17.85
C MET A 260 5.57 -10.59 18.63
N ALA A 261 5.04 -11.61 17.95
CA ALA A 261 4.36 -12.76 18.57
C ALA A 261 5.31 -13.89 19.04
N GLN A 262 6.62 -13.63 19.08
CA GLN A 262 7.66 -14.60 19.48
C GLN A 262 7.67 -15.88 18.62
N CYS A 263 7.34 -15.77 17.34
CA CYS A 263 7.34 -16.88 16.35
C CYS A 263 8.57 -16.76 15.44
N SER A 264 9.76 -16.89 16.02
CA SER A 264 11.04 -16.59 15.35
C SER A 264 11.34 -17.52 14.17
N PHE A 265 10.93 -18.78 14.23
CA PHE A 265 11.11 -19.74 13.14
C PHE A 265 10.32 -19.31 11.89
N GLU A 266 9.04 -18.98 12.06
CA GLU A 266 8.18 -18.51 10.99
C GLU A 266 8.61 -17.12 10.49
N ALA A 267 8.95 -16.21 11.41
CA ALA A 267 9.46 -14.88 11.05
C ALA A 267 10.73 -14.99 10.18
N ARG A 268 11.66 -15.89 10.52
CA ARG A 268 12.86 -16.17 9.72
C ARG A 268 12.52 -16.60 8.30
N ALA A 269 11.55 -17.50 8.12
CA ALA A 269 11.12 -17.94 6.79
C ALA A 269 10.54 -16.78 5.96
N VAL A 270 9.73 -15.90 6.58
CA VAL A 270 9.19 -14.71 5.90
C VAL A 270 10.29 -13.71 5.54
N PHE A 271 11.24 -13.43 6.44
CA PHE A 271 12.38 -12.58 6.13
C PHE A 271 13.27 -13.15 5.03
N THR A 272 13.37 -14.48 4.94
CA THR A 272 14.11 -15.16 3.86
C THR A 272 13.39 -14.98 2.52
N ALA A 273 12.06 -15.16 2.49
CA ALA A 273 11.25 -14.89 1.31
C ALA A 273 11.27 -13.42 0.87
N MET A 274 11.38 -12.48 1.81
CA MET A 274 11.55 -11.05 1.52
C MET A 274 12.94 -10.72 0.96
N GLY A 275 13.92 -11.61 1.14
CA GLY A 275 15.28 -11.43 0.65
C GLY A 275 15.99 -10.22 1.27
N PRO A 276 16.75 -9.45 0.48
CA PRO A 276 17.50 -8.27 0.94
C PRO A 276 16.65 -6.98 0.94
N TYR A 277 15.38 -7.06 0.55
CA TYR A 277 14.52 -5.89 0.41
C TYR A 277 13.92 -5.44 1.74
N ALA A 278 13.58 -4.16 1.83
CA ALA A 278 13.06 -3.54 3.05
C ALA A 278 11.89 -2.60 2.76
N SER A 279 11.01 -2.45 3.75
CA SER A 279 9.88 -1.52 3.74
C SER A 279 9.86 -0.73 5.05
N ARG A 280 9.43 0.55 4.99
CA ARG A 280 9.47 1.44 6.19
C ARG A 280 8.39 1.03 7.16
N MET A 281 7.20 0.82 6.64
CA MET A 281 6.12 0.18 7.37
C MET A 281 6.34 -1.34 7.42
N PRO A 282 6.00 -1.99 8.54
CA PRO A 282 5.40 -1.41 9.76
C PRO A 282 6.41 -0.79 10.74
N TRP A 283 7.71 -1.02 10.54
CA TRP A 283 8.77 -0.72 11.50
C TRP A 283 8.84 0.75 11.96
N SER A 284 8.51 1.70 11.09
CA SER A 284 8.54 3.14 11.41
C SER A 284 7.55 3.56 12.49
N VAL A 285 6.56 2.72 12.82
CA VAL A 285 5.63 2.97 13.93
C VAL A 285 6.29 2.68 15.30
N PHE A 286 7.35 1.86 15.32
CA PHE A 286 8.00 1.36 16.53
C PHE A 286 9.39 1.98 16.78
N GLY A 287 9.80 2.97 15.97
CA GLY A 287 11.10 3.63 16.05
C GLY A 287 11.74 3.82 14.67
N ASP A 288 13.07 3.96 14.63
CA ASP A 288 13.79 4.01 13.35
C ASP A 288 13.57 2.71 12.55
N PRO A 289 13.02 2.77 11.32
CA PRO A 289 12.63 1.57 10.60
C PRO A 289 13.81 0.66 10.24
N ALA A 290 15.01 1.21 10.02
CA ALA A 290 16.18 0.41 9.68
C ALA A 290 16.72 -0.31 10.93
N GLU A 291 16.82 0.39 12.05
CA GLU A 291 17.24 -0.19 13.32
C GLU A 291 16.29 -1.31 13.77
N GLN A 292 14.97 -1.07 13.70
CA GLN A 292 13.95 -2.05 14.09
C GLN A 292 13.97 -3.30 13.20
N LEU A 293 14.03 -3.12 11.88
CA LEU A 293 14.15 -4.25 10.94
C LEU A 293 15.44 -5.05 11.20
N ASN A 294 16.57 -4.36 11.40
CA ASN A 294 17.86 -5.00 11.63
C ASN A 294 17.91 -5.74 12.96
N LYS A 295 17.25 -5.22 14.00
CA LYS A 295 17.05 -5.91 15.27
C LYS A 295 16.25 -7.20 15.07
N ALA A 296 15.12 -7.14 14.37
CA ALA A 296 14.25 -8.29 14.14
C ALA A 296 14.94 -9.39 13.30
N ARG A 297 15.68 -9.01 12.25
CA ARG A 297 16.44 -9.96 11.41
C ARG A 297 17.54 -10.67 12.21
N ARG A 298 18.30 -9.94 13.04
CA ARG A 298 19.33 -10.52 13.91
C ARG A 298 18.73 -11.50 14.93
N ALA A 299 17.61 -11.13 15.56
CA ALA A 299 16.89 -12.01 16.48
C ALA A 299 16.40 -13.30 15.80
N CYS A 300 16.15 -13.26 14.49
CA CYS A 300 15.77 -14.44 13.68
C CYS A 300 16.98 -15.18 13.06
N GLY A 301 18.22 -14.83 13.42
CA GLY A 301 19.43 -15.48 12.92
C GLY A 301 19.74 -15.20 11.44
N LEU A 302 19.30 -14.06 10.91
CA LEU A 302 19.58 -13.64 9.54
C LEU A 302 20.57 -12.48 9.48
N PRO A 303 21.36 -12.40 8.38
CA PRO A 303 22.21 -11.24 8.16
C PRO A 303 21.36 -9.98 8.01
N VAL A 304 21.95 -8.87 8.49
CA VAL A 304 21.46 -7.54 8.23
C VAL A 304 21.76 -7.23 6.76
N PRO A 305 20.78 -6.76 5.96
CA PRO A 305 21.09 -6.25 4.64
C PRO A 305 22.08 -5.08 4.82
N ASP A 306 23.23 -5.11 4.13
CA ASP A 306 24.23 -4.03 4.22
C ASP A 306 23.72 -2.72 3.63
N ALA A 307 23.77 -1.63 4.41
CA ALA A 307 23.52 -0.28 3.92
C ALA A 307 24.60 0.14 2.90
N ALA A 308 24.46 -0.31 1.66
CA ALA A 308 25.09 0.26 0.49
C ALA A 308 24.17 1.33 -0.13
#